data_AF-A0A1G1EB24-F1
#
_entry.id   AF-A0A1G1EB24-F1
#
_cell.length_a   1.000
_cell.length_b   1.000
_cell.length_c   1.000
_cell.angle_alpha   90.00
_cell.angle_beta   90.00
_cell.angle_gamma   90.00
#
_symmetry.space_group_name_H-M   'P 1'
#
loop_
_entity.id
_entity.type
_entity.pdbx_description
1 polymer ?
#
loop_
_entity_poly.entity_id
_entity_poly.type
_entity_poly.pdbx_seq_one_letter_code
_entity_poly.pdbx_strand_id
1 'polypeptide(L)'
;MKIKLVIVTYRDAYQWAIRQTEGSEANYQELSSQISMAPTDLETLAISEGDMIRLSDSMGAIVMKVKADANCPPGVGFVPVSSYINKLTEYDPVKAQLPNFKRIEVIAEVVEA
;
A
#
# COMPACT_ATOMS: atom_id res chain seq x y z
N MET A 1 -0.75 7.44 16.04
CA MET A 1 -0.63 6.01 16.42
C MET A 1 0.16 5.27 15.35
N LYS A 2 0.82 4.15 15.67
CA LYS A 2 1.64 3.38 14.71
C LYS A 2 1.39 1.88 14.84
N ILE A 3 1.27 1.20 13.71
CA ILE A 3 1.22 -0.27 13.65
C ILE A 3 2.21 -0.80 12.63
N LYS A 4 2.57 -2.08 12.76
CA LYS A 4 3.37 -2.79 11.76
C LYS A 4 2.43 -3.42 10.74
N LEU A 5 2.73 -3.27 9.45
CA LEU A 5 2.02 -3.94 8.38
C LEU A 5 2.99 -4.71 7.48
N VAL A 6 2.51 -5.82 6.94
CA VAL A 6 3.13 -6.48 5.78
C VAL A 6 2.30 -6.11 4.55
N ILE A 7 2.90 -5.34 3.64
CA ILE A 7 2.27 -5.02 2.36
C ILE A 7 2.46 -6.18 1.39
N VAL A 8 1.36 -6.62 0.82
CA VAL A 8 1.30 -7.60 -0.26
C VAL A 8 0.82 -6.90 -1.53
N THR A 9 1.67 -6.89 -2.55
CA THR A 9 1.29 -6.28 -3.83
C THR A 9 0.58 -7.26 -4.75
N TYR A 10 -0.43 -6.78 -5.46
CA TYR A 10 -1.18 -7.57 -6.44
C TYR A 10 -1.38 -6.79 -7.74
N ARG A 11 -1.73 -7.50 -8.82
CA ARG A 11 -2.13 -6.86 -10.07
C ARG A 11 -3.63 -6.70 -10.06
N ASP A 12 -4.10 -5.46 -10.10
CA ASP A 12 -5.51 -5.17 -10.21
C ASP A 12 -5.95 -5.11 -11.68
N ALA A 13 -7.04 -5.78 -12.03
CA ALA A 13 -7.49 -5.89 -13.41
C ALA A 13 -7.98 -4.54 -13.97
N TYR A 14 -8.63 -3.73 -13.13
CA TYR A 14 -9.16 -2.42 -13.52
C TYR A 14 -8.04 -1.40 -13.67
N GLN A 15 -7.12 -1.35 -12.71
CA GLN A 15 -5.92 -0.51 -12.79
C GLN A 15 -5.09 -0.86 -14.02
N TRP A 16 -4.94 -2.15 -14.33
CA TRP A 16 -4.22 -2.59 -15.51
C TRP A 16 -4.92 -2.18 -16.80
N ALA A 17 -6.24 -2.35 -16.90
CA ALA A 17 -7.02 -1.94 -18.07
C ALA A 17 -6.93 -0.42 -18.31
N ILE A 18 -7.12 0.39 -17.26
CA ILE A 18 -6.98 1.86 -17.32
C ILE A 18 -5.58 2.24 -17.77
N ARG A 19 -4.55 1.54 -17.29
CA ARG A 19 -3.17 1.80 -17.74
C ARG A 19 -2.98 1.62 -19.25
N GLN A 20 -3.70 0.69 -19.86
CA GLN A 20 -3.61 0.47 -21.31
C GLN A 20 -4.38 1.51 -22.12
N THR A 21 -5.51 2.00 -21.60
CA THR A 21 -6.39 2.93 -22.33
C THR A 21 -6.03 4.39 -22.10
N GLU A 22 -5.69 4.73 -20.86
CA GLU A 22 -5.50 6.10 -20.38
C GLU A 22 -4.08 6.35 -19.87
N GLY A 23 -3.22 5.33 -19.75
CA GLY A 23 -1.86 5.52 -19.27
C GLY A 23 -1.79 5.75 -17.76
N SER A 24 -1.05 6.79 -17.33
CA SER A 24 -0.80 7.08 -15.89
C SER A 24 -1.59 8.29 -15.39
N GLU A 25 -2.75 8.53 -15.99
CA GLU A 25 -3.66 9.64 -15.70
C GLU A 25 -4.43 9.44 -14.38
N ALA A 26 -5.33 10.38 -14.05
CA ALA A 26 -6.01 10.47 -12.76
C ALA A 26 -6.65 9.15 -12.28
N ASN A 27 -7.36 8.43 -13.16
CA ASN A 27 -8.01 7.17 -12.81
C ASN A 27 -7.00 6.07 -12.41
N TYR A 28 -5.85 6.00 -13.10
CA TYR A 28 -4.78 5.07 -12.75
C TYR A 28 -4.17 5.45 -11.39
N GLN A 29 -3.97 6.75 -11.16
CA GLN A 29 -3.39 7.26 -9.92
C GLN A 29 -4.30 6.99 -8.72
N GLU A 30 -5.61 7.20 -8.88
CA GLU A 30 -6.60 6.94 -7.84
C GLU A 30 -6.58 5.45 -7.41
N LEU A 31 -6.61 4.51 -8.36
CA LEU A 31 -6.54 3.09 -8.02
C LEU A 31 -5.16 2.68 -7.46
N SER A 32 -4.09 3.29 -7.96
CA SER A 32 -2.72 2.97 -7.56
C SER A 32 -2.30 3.56 -6.21
N SER A 33 -3.09 4.47 -5.65
CA SER A 33 -2.81 5.19 -4.40
C SER A 33 -3.67 4.72 -3.23
N GLN A 34 -4.27 3.53 -3.33
CA GLN A 34 -5.09 2.92 -2.29
C GLN A 34 -4.41 1.72 -1.61
N ILE A 35 -4.71 1.53 -0.33
CA ILE A 35 -4.34 0.35 0.46
C ILE A 35 -5.59 -0.25 1.11
N SER A 36 -5.83 -1.54 0.87
CA SER A 36 -6.88 -2.30 1.56
C SER A 36 -6.35 -2.84 2.89
N MET A 37 -7.07 -2.57 3.98
CA MET A 37 -6.70 -2.97 5.34
C MET A 37 -7.88 -3.59 6.09
N ALA A 38 -7.57 -4.41 7.10
CA ALA A 38 -8.59 -4.99 7.98
C ALA A 38 -9.28 -3.88 8.80
N PRO A 39 -10.60 -3.94 9.02
CA PRO A 39 -11.30 -2.98 9.87
C PRO A 39 -10.69 -2.83 11.27
N THR A 40 -10.19 -3.92 11.86
CA THR A 40 -9.54 -3.92 13.17
C THR A 40 -8.24 -3.11 13.19
N ASP A 41 -7.50 -3.07 12.09
CA ASP A 41 -6.28 -2.27 11.98
C ASP A 41 -6.63 -0.77 11.90
N LEU A 42 -7.74 -0.45 11.21
CA LEU A 42 -8.25 0.92 11.12
C LEU A 42 -8.74 1.43 12.48
N GLU A 43 -9.49 0.60 13.20
CA GLU A 43 -9.90 0.87 14.59
C GLU A 43 -8.69 1.10 15.50
N THR A 44 -7.65 0.26 15.38
CA THR A 44 -6.40 0.39 16.15
C THR A 44 -5.67 1.70 15.86
N LEU A 45 -5.74 2.17 14.61
CA LEU A 45 -5.16 3.45 14.19
C LEU A 45 -6.07 4.65 14.42
N ALA A 46 -7.33 4.42 14.84
CA ALA A 46 -8.37 5.43 14.97
C ALA A 46 -8.62 6.24 13.68
N ILE A 47 -8.65 5.54 12.53
CA ILE A 47 -8.94 6.12 11.20
C ILE A 47 -10.11 5.39 10.54
N SER A 48 -10.71 6.03 9.54
CA SER A 48 -11.84 5.51 8.76
C SER A 48 -11.45 5.22 7.31
N GLU A 49 -12.34 4.51 6.60
CA GLU A 49 -12.22 4.38 5.15
C GLU A 49 -12.18 5.76 4.48
N GLY A 50 -11.25 5.92 3.54
CA GLY A 50 -11.03 7.16 2.82
C GLY A 50 -10.01 8.11 3.45
N ASP A 51 -9.61 7.88 4.71
CA ASP A 51 -8.54 8.64 5.35
C ASP A 51 -7.18 8.33 4.71
N MET A 52 -6.21 9.23 4.95
CA MET A 52 -4.85 9.07 4.46
C MET A 52 -3.96 8.45 5.54
N ILE A 53 -3.17 7.45 5.14
CA ILE A 53 -2.19 6.81 6.00
C ILE A 53 -0.79 6.95 5.41
N ARG A 54 0.20 7.20 6.27
CA ARG A 54 1.60 7.20 5.90
C ARG A 54 2.21 5.82 6.15
N LEU A 55 2.83 5.27 5.11
CA LEU A 55 3.54 4.00 5.14
C LEU A 55 5.03 4.29 4.98
N SER A 56 5.87 3.72 5.86
CA SER A 56 7.30 3.99 5.84
C SER A 56 8.15 2.79 6.23
N ASP A 57 9.34 2.73 5.65
CA ASP A 57 10.40 1.78 5.97
C ASP A 57 11.78 2.47 5.84
N SER A 58 12.86 1.69 5.79
CA SER A 58 14.22 2.22 5.60
C SER A 58 14.49 2.76 4.18
N MET A 59 13.69 2.38 3.19
CA MET A 59 13.84 2.81 1.79
C MET A 59 13.14 4.15 1.54
N GLY A 60 12.01 4.39 2.19
CA GLY A 60 11.30 5.66 2.05
C GLY A 60 9.96 5.74 2.78
N ALA A 61 9.12 6.65 2.30
CA ALA A 61 7.77 6.82 2.80
C ALA A 61 6.81 7.21 1.67
N ILE A 62 5.57 6.74 1.77
CA ILE A 62 4.46 7.08 0.89
C ILE A 62 3.21 7.36 1.70
N VAL A 63 2.27 8.08 1.09
CA VAL A 63 0.93 8.31 1.66
C VAL A 63 -0.09 7.68 0.73
N MET A 64 -1.02 6.91 1.29
CA MET A 64 -2.06 6.20 0.54
C MET A 64 -3.42 6.41 1.19
N LYS A 65 -4.47 6.35 0.37
CA LYS A 65 -5.86 6.37 0.82
C LYS A 65 -6.25 4.99 1.35
N VAL A 66 -6.86 4.95 2.52
CA VAL A 66 -7.31 3.72 3.17
C VAL A 66 -8.61 3.22 2.54
N LYS A 67 -8.68 1.92 2.31
CA LYS A 67 -9.88 1.17 1.97
C LYS A 67 -10.11 0.08 3.00
N ALA A 68 -11.30 0.04 3.61
CA ALA A 68 -11.64 -1.05 4.52
C ALA A 68 -11.97 -2.31 3.73
N ASP A 69 -11.41 -3.45 4.12
CA ASP A 69 -11.71 -4.76 3.52
C ASP A 69 -11.78 -5.83 4.60
N ALA A 70 -12.99 -6.35 4.84
CA ALA A 70 -13.24 -7.39 5.83
C ALA A 70 -12.55 -8.74 5.51
N ASN A 71 -12.13 -8.95 4.26
CA ASN A 71 -11.36 -10.13 3.86
C ASN A 71 -9.86 -9.94 4.06
N CYS A 72 -9.41 -8.71 4.34
CA CYS A 72 -8.01 -8.44 4.61
C CYS A 72 -7.65 -8.94 6.02
N PRO A 73 -6.64 -9.80 6.17
CA PRO A 73 -6.19 -10.23 7.50
C PRO A 73 -5.58 -9.05 8.28
N PRO A 74 -5.78 -8.97 9.62
CA PRO A 74 -5.12 -7.97 10.44
C PRO A 74 -3.60 -8.02 10.32
N GLY A 75 -2.95 -6.86 10.27
CA GLY A 75 -1.50 -6.73 10.07
C GLY A 75 -1.03 -6.87 8.62
N VAL A 76 -1.95 -7.03 7.66
CA VAL A 76 -1.65 -7.11 6.23
C VAL A 76 -2.28 -5.94 5.50
N GLY A 77 -1.57 -5.38 4.52
CA GLY A 77 -2.08 -4.36 3.62
C GLY A 77 -2.00 -4.83 2.17
N PHE A 78 -3.08 -4.75 1.41
CA PHE A 78 -3.04 -5.05 -0.01
C PHE A 78 -2.95 -3.79 -0.85
N VAL A 79 -1.97 -3.75 -1.77
CA VAL A 79 -1.72 -2.59 -2.62
C VAL A 79 -1.56 -3.02 -4.09
N PRO A 80 -2.22 -2.35 -5.05
CA PRO A 80 -1.96 -2.58 -6.46
C PRO A 80 -0.50 -2.26 -6.82
N VAL A 81 0.13 -3.10 -7.65
CA VAL A 81 1.49 -2.83 -8.16
C VAL A 81 1.49 -1.50 -8.92
N SER A 82 2.30 -0.56 -8.44
CA SER A 82 2.38 0.80 -8.97
C SER A 82 3.76 1.42 -8.73
N SER A 83 4.03 2.58 -9.33
CA SER A 83 5.25 3.34 -9.07
C SER A 83 5.34 3.86 -7.64
N TYR A 84 4.20 4.01 -6.94
CA TYR A 84 4.14 4.48 -5.56
C TYR A 84 4.76 3.45 -4.63
N ILE A 85 4.30 2.19 -4.68
CA ILE A 85 4.78 1.16 -3.76
C ILE A 85 6.27 0.84 -3.96
N ASN A 86 6.79 1.07 -5.17
CA ASN A 86 8.21 0.88 -5.47
C ASN A 86 9.14 1.78 -4.65
N LYS A 87 8.65 2.88 -4.06
CA LYS A 87 9.44 3.71 -3.13
C LYS A 87 9.78 3.01 -1.81
N LEU A 88 9.07 1.94 -1.49
CA LEU A 88 9.27 1.08 -0.31
C LEU A 88 9.91 -0.26 -0.68
N THR A 89 10.27 -0.48 -1.96
CA THR A 89 10.89 -1.74 -2.37
C THR A 89 12.38 -1.69 -2.08
N GLU A 90 12.87 -2.68 -1.32
CA GLU A 90 14.29 -2.94 -1.10
C GLU A 90 14.79 -4.00 -2.09
N TYR A 91 16.04 -3.83 -2.54
CA TYR A 91 16.77 -4.87 -3.25
C TYR A 91 18.12 -5.09 -2.57
N ASP A 92 18.28 -6.27 -1.98
CA ASP A 92 19.53 -6.73 -1.40
C ASP A 92 19.94 -8.04 -2.10
N PRO A 93 20.92 -8.00 -3.03
CA PRO A 93 21.34 -9.18 -3.78
C PRO A 93 21.99 -10.26 -2.92
N VAL A 94 22.41 -9.94 -1.69
CA VAL A 94 22.95 -10.93 -0.74
C VAL A 94 21.81 -11.74 -0.11
N LYS A 95 20.64 -11.12 0.10
CA LYS A 95 19.45 -11.77 0.68
C LYS A 95 18.56 -12.44 -0.37
N ALA A 96 18.38 -11.82 -1.53
CA ALA A 96 17.47 -12.30 -2.56
C ALA A 96 17.88 -11.87 -3.97
N GLN A 97 17.62 -12.72 -4.97
CA GLN A 97 17.91 -12.42 -6.38
C GLN A 97 16.93 -11.41 -6.99
N LEU A 98 15.78 -11.17 -6.34
CA LEU A 98 14.74 -10.26 -6.81
C LEU A 98 14.40 -9.25 -5.70
N PRO A 99 13.98 -8.02 -6.05
CA PRO A 99 13.48 -7.07 -5.07
C PRO A 99 12.23 -7.59 -4.35
N ASN A 100 11.99 -7.10 -3.14
CA ASN A 100 10.93 -7.59 -2.24
C ASN A 100 9.49 -7.15 -2.61
N PHE A 101 9.15 -7.08 -3.90
CA PHE A 101 7.89 -6.52 -4.39
C PHE A 101 6.63 -7.13 -3.77
N LYS A 102 6.65 -8.38 -3.31
CA LYS A 102 5.46 -9.10 -2.81
C LYS A 102 5.29 -9.07 -1.30
N ARG A 103 6.33 -8.69 -0.56
CA ARG A 103 6.32 -8.69 0.90
C ARG A 103 7.20 -7.54 1.37
N ILE A 104 6.57 -6.42 1.68
CA ILE A 104 7.24 -5.20 2.12
C ILE A 104 6.79 -4.91 3.55
N GLU A 105 7.73 -4.88 4.49
CA GLU A 105 7.42 -4.64 5.90
C GLU A 105 7.52 -3.15 6.19
N VAL A 106 6.45 -2.56 6.73
CA VAL A 106 6.35 -1.11 6.94
C VAL A 106 5.80 -0.78 8.32
N ILE A 107 6.06 0.46 8.74
CA ILE A 107 5.32 1.13 9.79
C ILE A 107 4.24 2.00 9.16
N ALA A 108 3.01 1.77 9.59
CA ALA A 108 1.84 2.53 9.18
C ALA A 108 1.42 3.50 10.29
N GLU A 109 1.26 4.77 9.95
CA GLU A 109 0.94 5.85 10.89
C GLU A 109 -0.07 6.84 10.30
N VAL A 110 -0.91 7.40 11.17
CA VAL A 110 -1.91 8.42 10.79
C VAL A 110 -1.18 9.67 10.30
N VAL A 111 -1.66 10.25 9.20
CA VAL A 111 -1.18 11.56 8.74
C VAL A 111 -1.81 12.64 9.63
N GLU A 112 -1.00 13.40 10.34
CA GLU A 112 -1.49 14.60 11.05
C GLU A 112 -1.91 15.65 10.01
N ALA A 113 -3.14 16.15 10.15
CA ALA A 113 -3.70 17.21 9.32
C ALA A 113 -3.13 18.58 9.66
#